data_AF-A0A971K408-F1
#
_entry.id   AF-A0A971K408-F1
#
_cell.length_a   1.000
_cell.length_b   1.000
_cell.length_c   1.000
_cell.angle_alpha   90.00
_cell.angle_beta   90.00
_cell.angle_gamma   90.00
#
_symmetry.space_group_name_H-M   'P 1'
#
loop_
_entity.id
_entity.type
_entity.pdbx_description
1 polymer ?
#
loop_
_entity_poly.entity_id
_entity_poly.type
_entity_poly.pdbx_seq_one_letter_code
_entity_poly.pdbx_strand_id
1 'polypeptide(L)'
;MYYFWRSGEKGELWLSGGGIRDAYSRMYPDGPVCSEVSLLADRDMLNVSFALEPGLSPSDKSASEKRFREFARELGFSDIQAGWIREDRLQEALTASTIVRLPLTWGVAVWVLVAVIRMGVSGTLLATAFGLAAFSVAALYTTERGSEIRRWFRKLSEKRP
;
A
#
# COMPACT_ATOMS: atom_id res chain seq x y z
N MET A 1 -7.21 6.95 -4.91
CA MET A 1 -6.74 8.20 -5.54
C MET A 1 -7.89 8.78 -6.35
N TYR A 2 -8.14 10.08 -6.22
CA TYR A 2 -9.18 10.79 -6.98
C TYR A 2 -8.56 11.52 -8.16
N TYR A 3 -9.21 11.46 -9.31
CA TYR A 3 -8.79 12.09 -10.55
C TYR A 3 -9.84 13.11 -10.98
N PHE A 4 -9.39 14.26 -11.47
CA PHE A 4 -10.27 15.23 -12.11
C PHE A 4 -10.82 14.63 -13.39
N TRP A 5 -12.13 14.73 -13.61
CA TRP A 5 -12.78 14.21 -14.82
C TRP A 5 -13.29 15.31 -15.73
N ARG A 6 -14.28 16.08 -15.29
CA ARG A 6 -14.86 17.17 -16.08
C ARG A 6 -15.28 18.33 -15.20
N SER A 7 -15.22 19.53 -15.75
CA SER A 7 -15.90 20.71 -15.21
C SER A 7 -17.17 20.99 -16.04
N GLY A 8 -18.22 21.43 -15.37
CA GLY A 8 -19.46 21.88 -15.99
C GLY A 8 -20.01 23.10 -15.27
N GLU A 9 -21.16 23.60 -15.72
CA GLU A 9 -21.81 24.79 -15.13
C GLU A 9 -22.13 24.62 -13.63
N LYS A 10 -22.21 23.38 -13.15
CA LYS A 10 -22.50 23.03 -11.75
C LYS A 10 -21.25 22.72 -10.91
N GLY A 11 -20.05 22.91 -11.46
CA GLY A 11 -18.78 22.67 -10.76
C GLY A 11 -17.95 21.54 -11.39
N GLU A 12 -17.01 21.03 -10.60
CA GLU A 12 -16.03 20.03 -11.03
C GLU A 12 -16.37 18.64 -10.50
N LEU A 13 -16.28 17.62 -11.36
CA LEU A 13 -16.44 16.23 -10.97
C LEU A 13 -15.08 15.54 -10.80
N TRP A 14 -14.90 14.93 -9.63
CA TRP A 14 -13.72 14.17 -9.26
C TRP A 14 -14.12 12.71 -9.07
N LEU A 15 -13.40 11.79 -9.69
CA LEU A 15 -13.70 10.36 -9.67
C LEU A 15 -12.59 9.55 -9.00
N SER A 16 -12.97 8.62 -8.13
CA SER A 16 -12.02 7.67 -7.54
C SER A 16 -11.80 6.49 -8.48
N GLY A 17 -10.57 6.30 -8.96
CA GLY A 17 -10.21 5.11 -9.74
C GLY A 17 -10.46 3.81 -8.96
N GLY A 18 -10.15 3.81 -7.66
CA GLY A 18 -10.47 2.70 -6.77
C GLY A 18 -11.97 2.44 -6.65
N GLY A 19 -12.80 3.49 -6.67
CA GLY A 19 -14.26 3.35 -6.63
C GLY A 19 -14.83 2.70 -7.89
N ILE A 20 -14.31 3.06 -9.06
CA ILE A 20 -14.71 2.45 -10.34
C ILE A 20 -14.29 0.97 -10.39
N ARG A 21 -13.05 0.68 -9.95
CA ARG A 21 -12.56 -0.69 -9.82
C ARG A 21 -13.46 -1.52 -8.90
N ASP A 22 -13.73 -1.03 -7.70
CA ASP A 22 -14.51 -1.76 -6.70
C ASP A 22 -15.97 -1.97 -7.17
N ALA A 23 -16.54 -1.00 -7.90
CA ALA A 23 -17.87 -1.15 -8.52
C ALA A 23 -17.88 -2.25 -9.60
N TYR A 24 -16.88 -2.26 -10.48
CA TYR A 24 -16.74 -3.30 -11.51
C TYR A 24 -16.52 -4.69 -10.89
N SER A 25 -15.63 -4.82 -9.91
CA SER A 25 -15.36 -6.10 -9.23
C SER A 25 -16.57 -6.66 -8.50
N ARG A 26 -17.49 -5.82 -7.99
CA ARG A 26 -18.75 -6.28 -7.41
C ARG A 26 -19.74 -6.77 -8.44
N MET A 27 -19.74 -6.19 -9.64
CA MET A 27 -20.63 -6.55 -10.73
C MET A 27 -20.19 -7.85 -11.43
N TYR A 28 -18.89 -8.12 -11.44
CA TYR A 28 -18.30 -9.30 -12.07
C TYR A 28 -17.35 -10.03 -11.10
N PRO A 29 -17.89 -10.68 -10.04
CA PRO A 29 -17.07 -11.35 -9.03
C PRO A 29 -16.32 -12.58 -9.56
N ASP A 30 -16.88 -13.27 -10.56
CA ASP A 30 -16.27 -14.44 -11.20
C ASP A 30 -15.31 -14.06 -12.36
N GLY A 31 -15.10 -12.76 -12.58
CA GLY A 31 -14.23 -12.24 -13.64
C GLY A 31 -12.77 -12.08 -13.19
N PRO A 32 -11.85 -11.88 -14.14
CA PRO A 32 -10.44 -11.60 -13.85
C PRO A 32 -10.29 -10.36 -12.96
N VAL A 33 -9.33 -10.41 -12.04
CA VAL A 33 -9.11 -9.32 -11.07
C VAL A 33 -8.75 -8.02 -11.78
N CYS A 34 -9.59 -7.00 -11.60
CA CYS A 34 -9.29 -5.63 -12.02
C CYS A 34 -8.29 -5.02 -11.03
N SER A 35 -7.04 -4.85 -11.44
CA SER A 35 -5.95 -4.44 -10.56
C SER A 35 -5.95 -2.93 -10.31
N GLU A 36 -5.97 -2.16 -11.39
CA GLU A 36 -5.91 -0.69 -11.35
C GLU A 36 -6.83 -0.08 -12.41
N VAL A 37 -7.50 1.01 -12.02
CA VAL A 37 -8.22 1.91 -12.93
C VAL A 37 -7.68 3.31 -12.72
N SER A 38 -7.18 3.91 -13.79
CA SER A 38 -6.62 5.26 -13.80
C SER A 38 -7.31 6.10 -14.86
N LEU A 39 -7.51 7.39 -14.56
CA LEU A 39 -8.10 8.34 -15.48
C LEU A 39 -7.02 9.29 -15.98
N LEU A 40 -6.78 9.32 -17.28
CA LEU A 40 -5.94 10.32 -17.93
C LEU A 40 -6.80 11.51 -18.32
N ALA A 41 -6.90 12.48 -17.40
CA ALA A 41 -7.74 13.67 -17.54
C ALA A 41 -7.48 14.46 -18.84
N ASP A 42 -6.21 14.58 -19.25
CA ASP A 42 -5.79 15.31 -20.46
C ASP A 42 -6.37 14.72 -21.76
N ARG A 43 -6.80 13.45 -21.74
CA ARG A 43 -7.31 12.74 -22.93
C ARG A 43 -8.73 12.21 -22.75
N ASP A 44 -9.39 12.53 -21.63
CA ASP A 44 -10.68 11.94 -21.23
C ASP A 44 -10.71 10.41 -21.40
N MET A 45 -9.58 9.79 -21.06
CA MET A 45 -9.30 8.38 -21.37
C MET A 45 -9.21 7.58 -20.07
N LEU A 46 -10.00 6.51 -20.01
CA LEU A 46 -9.98 5.57 -18.90
C LEU A 46 -9.02 4.42 -19.21
N ASN A 47 -8.00 4.24 -18.39
CA ASN A 47 -7.06 3.14 -18.50
C ASN A 47 -7.33 2.11 -17.40
N VAL A 48 -7.63 0.88 -17.81
CA VAL A 48 -7.84 -0.27 -16.92
C VAL A 48 -6.74 -1.30 -17.10
N SER A 49 -6.25 -1.81 -15.98
CA SER A 49 -5.26 -2.88 -15.94
C SER A 49 -5.82 -4.08 -15.21
N PHE A 50 -5.91 -5.22 -15.91
CA PHE A 50 -6.29 -6.51 -15.35
C PHE A 50 -5.07 -7.30 -14.91
N ALA A 51 -5.21 -8.06 -13.83
CA ALA A 51 -4.21 -9.02 -13.43
C ALA A 51 -4.20 -10.20 -14.40
N LEU A 52 -3.01 -10.58 -14.84
CA LEU A 52 -2.81 -11.75 -15.69
C LEU A 52 -2.66 -13.01 -14.81
N GLU A 53 -3.77 -13.73 -14.60
CA GLU A 53 -3.73 -15.00 -13.86
C GLU A 53 -3.19 -16.15 -14.74
N PRO A 54 -2.43 -17.10 -14.15
CA PRO A 54 -1.92 -18.26 -14.89
C PRO A 54 -3.08 -19.18 -15.32
N GLY A 55 -3.15 -19.47 -16.62
CA GLY A 55 -4.20 -20.32 -17.20
C GLY A 55 -5.36 -19.58 -17.86
N LEU A 56 -5.37 -18.23 -17.85
CA LEU A 56 -6.42 -17.45 -18.49
C LEU A 56 -6.40 -17.61 -20.02
N SER A 57 -7.53 -18.02 -20.61
CA SER A 57 -7.66 -18.15 -22.06
C SER A 57 -7.69 -16.76 -22.74
N PRO A 58 -7.22 -16.65 -24.01
CA PRO A 58 -7.33 -15.40 -24.77
C PRO A 58 -8.79 -14.92 -24.95
N SER A 59 -9.75 -15.85 -24.99
CA SER A 59 -11.18 -15.52 -25.05
C SER A 59 -11.68 -14.87 -23.75
N ASP A 60 -11.24 -15.34 -22.59
CA ASP A 60 -11.66 -14.77 -21.30
C ASP A 60 -11.09 -13.36 -21.10
N LYS A 61 -9.89 -13.13 -21.61
CA LYS A 61 -9.27 -11.80 -21.64
C LYS A 61 -10.10 -10.82 -22.46
N SER A 62 -10.36 -11.17 -23.72
CA SER A 62 -11.13 -10.29 -24.62
C SER A 62 -12.57 -10.08 -24.15
N ALA A 63 -13.21 -11.10 -23.55
CA ALA A 63 -14.52 -10.98 -22.93
C ALA A 63 -14.51 -9.97 -21.75
N SER A 64 -13.47 -9.99 -20.93
CA SER A 64 -13.34 -9.10 -19.76
C SER A 64 -13.06 -7.66 -20.16
N GLU A 65 -12.19 -7.44 -21.15
CA GLU A 65 -11.96 -6.11 -21.73
C GLU A 65 -13.25 -5.53 -22.32
N LYS A 66 -14.03 -6.35 -23.02
CA LYS A 66 -15.30 -5.94 -23.62
C LYS A 66 -16.34 -5.57 -22.56
N ARG A 67 -16.51 -6.39 -21.52
CA ARG A 67 -17.41 -6.12 -20.39
C ARG A 67 -17.05 -4.81 -19.68
N PHE A 68 -15.76 -4.59 -19.42
CA PHE A 68 -15.32 -3.34 -18.80
C PHE A 68 -15.57 -2.13 -19.71
N ARG A 69 -15.34 -2.28 -21.02
CA ARG A 69 -15.62 -1.21 -21.98
C ARG A 69 -17.12 -0.87 -22.05
N GLU A 70 -17.98 -1.86 -21.96
CA GLU A 70 -19.45 -1.67 -21.88
C GLU A 70 -19.82 -0.93 -20.59
N PHE A 71 -19.35 -1.41 -19.44
CA PHE A 71 -19.54 -0.76 -18.14
C PHE A 71 -19.05 0.70 -18.12
N ALA A 72 -17.85 0.96 -18.64
CA ALA A 72 -17.28 2.31 -18.68
C ALA A 72 -18.05 3.24 -19.63
N ARG A 73 -18.59 2.72 -20.74
CA ARG A 73 -19.45 3.50 -21.64
C ARG A 73 -20.76 3.88 -21.01
N GLU A 74 -21.37 2.99 -20.22
CA GLU A 74 -22.59 3.31 -19.45
C GLU A 74 -22.33 4.42 -18.41
N LEU A 75 -21.12 4.50 -17.87
CA LEU A 75 -20.68 5.59 -17.00
C LEU A 75 -20.36 6.90 -17.74
N GLY A 76 -20.37 6.90 -19.08
CA GLY A 76 -20.16 8.07 -19.91
C GLY A 76 -18.72 8.26 -20.42
N PHE A 77 -17.84 7.27 -20.28
CA PHE A 77 -16.49 7.30 -20.84
C PHE A 77 -16.48 6.84 -22.31
N SER A 78 -15.87 7.64 -23.17
CA SER A 78 -15.79 7.37 -24.61
C SER A 78 -14.51 6.66 -25.04
N ASP A 79 -13.37 6.98 -24.42
CA ASP A 79 -12.06 6.40 -24.75
C ASP A 79 -11.57 5.50 -23.60
N ILE A 80 -11.41 4.20 -23.88
CA ILE A 80 -11.07 3.18 -22.88
C ILE A 80 -9.95 2.30 -23.42
N GLN A 81 -8.80 2.34 -22.72
CA GLN A 81 -7.69 1.43 -22.92
C GLN A 81 -7.72 0.34 -21.86
N ALA A 82 -7.64 -0.91 -22.31
CA ALA A 82 -7.54 -2.07 -21.44
C ALA A 82 -6.20 -2.74 -21.66
N GLY A 83 -5.52 -3.06 -20.57
CA GLY A 83 -4.22 -3.75 -20.57
C GLY A 83 -4.17 -4.86 -19.55
N TRP A 84 -3.19 -5.74 -19.70
CA TRP A 84 -2.92 -6.85 -18.79
C TRP A 84 -1.56 -6.67 -18.16
N ILE A 85 -1.51 -6.73 -16.83
CA ILE A 85 -0.27 -6.63 -16.07
C ILE A 85 -0.04 -7.96 -15.36
N ARG A 86 1.20 -8.45 -15.43
CA ARG A 86 1.62 -9.62 -14.68
C ARG A 86 1.76 -9.23 -13.21
N GLU A 87 1.03 -9.93 -12.35
CA GLU A 87 0.88 -9.58 -10.92
C GLU A 87 2.19 -9.65 -10.13
N ASP A 88 3.17 -10.43 -10.63
CA ASP A 88 4.52 -10.55 -10.07
C ASP A 88 5.26 -9.21 -9.96
N ARG A 89 5.05 -8.28 -10.90
CA ARG A 89 5.77 -6.99 -10.91
C ARG A 89 5.07 -5.88 -10.17
N LEU A 90 3.75 -5.96 -9.94
CA LEU A 90 3.00 -4.84 -9.38
C LEU A 90 3.25 -4.71 -7.87
N GLN A 91 3.24 -5.83 -7.12
CA GLN A 91 3.49 -5.83 -5.68
C GLN A 91 4.93 -5.39 -5.34
N GLU A 92 5.93 -5.92 -6.07
CA GLU A 92 7.35 -5.61 -5.84
C GLU A 92 7.70 -4.18 -6.28
N ALA A 93 7.19 -3.71 -7.43
CA ALA A 93 7.43 -2.35 -7.88
C ALA A 93 6.75 -1.32 -6.98
N LEU A 94 5.55 -1.60 -6.46
CA LEU A 94 4.86 -0.70 -5.54
C LEU A 94 5.54 -0.63 -4.18
N THR A 95 6.01 -1.75 -3.62
CA THR A 95 6.72 -1.75 -2.32
C THR A 95 8.10 -1.11 -2.42
N ALA A 96 8.90 -1.48 -3.42
CA ALA A 96 10.22 -0.88 -3.61
C ALA A 96 10.13 0.62 -3.95
N SER A 97 9.21 1.03 -4.83
CA SER A 97 9.05 2.45 -5.20
C SER A 97 8.46 3.29 -4.07
N THR A 98 7.57 2.73 -3.23
CA THR A 98 7.00 3.45 -2.09
C THR A 98 8.05 3.69 -1.00
N ILE A 99 8.86 2.68 -0.66
CA ILE A 99 9.89 2.81 0.38
C ILE A 99 10.97 3.82 -0.05
N VAL A 100 11.40 3.78 -1.31
CA VAL A 100 12.41 4.71 -1.86
C VAL A 100 11.87 6.14 -2.04
N ARG A 101 10.56 6.32 -2.19
CA ARG A 101 9.94 7.66 -2.29
C ARG A 101 9.60 8.30 -0.95
N LEU A 102 9.61 7.54 0.16
CA LEU A 102 9.39 8.12 1.48
C LEU A 102 10.62 8.95 1.90
N PRO A 103 10.49 10.26 2.13
CA PRO A 103 11.61 11.10 2.57
C PRO A 103 12.16 10.65 3.93
N LEU A 104 11.33 10.06 4.79
CA LEU A 104 11.78 9.45 6.04
C LEU A 104 12.77 8.30 5.83
N THR A 105 12.61 7.50 4.77
CA THR A 105 13.51 6.37 4.49
C THR A 105 14.93 6.87 4.24
N TRP A 106 15.08 7.95 3.47
CA TRP A 106 16.37 8.59 3.24
C TRP A 106 16.93 9.22 4.52
N GLY A 107 16.08 9.85 5.33
CA GLY A 107 16.47 10.39 6.63
C GLY A 107 17.06 9.32 7.56
N VAL A 108 16.37 8.17 7.66
CA VAL A 108 16.84 7.02 8.46
C VAL A 108 18.11 6.44 7.87
N ALA A 109 18.18 6.25 6.54
CA ALA A 109 19.36 5.70 5.88
C ALA A 109 20.61 6.56 6.09
N VAL A 110 20.49 7.88 5.92
CA VAL A 110 21.61 8.82 6.15
C VAL A 110 21.98 8.85 7.63
N TRP A 111 21.01 8.84 8.55
CA TRP A 111 21.29 8.81 9.98
C TRP A 111 22.07 7.55 10.39
N VAL A 112 21.66 6.37 9.91
CA VAL A 112 22.39 5.11 10.13
C VAL A 112 23.80 5.18 9.54
N LEU A 113 23.94 5.69 8.31
CA LEU A 113 25.24 5.83 7.66
C LEU A 113 26.19 6.74 8.47
N VAL A 114 25.70 7.89 8.93
CA VAL A 114 26.47 8.83 9.75
C VAL A 114 26.83 8.20 11.11
N ALA A 115 25.90 7.47 11.74
CA ALA A 115 26.15 6.77 12.99
C ALA A 115 27.27 5.73 12.83
N VAL A 116 27.23 4.94 11.75
CA VAL A 116 28.26 3.94 11.45
C VAL A 116 29.61 4.60 11.16
N ILE A 117 29.66 5.71 10.41
CA ILE A 117 30.91 6.42 10.14
C ILE A 117 31.51 7.00 11.42
N ARG A 118 30.68 7.56 12.31
CA ARG A 118 31.16 8.29 13.49
C ARG A 118 31.48 7.40 14.68
N MET A 119 30.73 6.31 14.88
CA MET A 119 30.84 5.41 16.03
C MET A 119 31.34 4.01 15.67
N GLY A 120 31.46 3.70 14.38
CA GLY A 120 31.71 2.35 13.89
C GLY A 120 30.47 1.46 13.98
N VAL A 121 30.52 0.30 13.32
CA VAL A 121 29.44 -0.70 13.33
C VAL A 121 29.16 -1.17 14.76
N SER A 122 30.21 -1.46 15.53
CA SER A 122 30.09 -1.91 16.92
C SER A 122 29.47 -0.84 17.83
N GLY A 123 29.83 0.44 17.66
CA GLY A 123 29.25 1.53 18.44
C GLY A 123 27.77 1.78 18.10
N THR A 124 27.41 1.65 16.83
CA THR A 124 26.01 1.78 16.38
C THR A 124 25.14 0.65 16.94
N LEU A 125 25.64 -0.59 16.92
CA LEU A 125 24.95 -1.74 17.52
C LEU A 125 24.78 -1.58 19.03
N LEU A 126 25.84 -1.15 19.73
CA LEU A 126 25.79 -0.94 21.17
C LEU A 126 24.80 0.17 21.54
N ALA A 127 24.82 1.30 20.84
CA ALA A 127 23.89 2.40 21.05
C ALA A 127 22.43 1.99 20.81
N THR A 128 22.19 1.18 19.76
CA THR A 128 20.87 0.62 19.48
C THR A 128 20.41 -0.33 20.59
N ALA A 129 21.31 -1.18 21.10
CA ALA A 129 21.02 -2.08 22.21
C ALA A 129 20.68 -1.33 23.51
N PHE A 130 21.43 -0.28 23.85
CA PHE A 130 21.13 0.56 25.01
C PHE A 130 19.82 1.35 24.83
N GLY A 131 19.55 1.84 23.62
CA GLY A 131 18.28 2.49 23.29
C GLY A 131 17.09 1.55 23.48
N LEU A 132 17.19 0.30 23.00
CA LEU A 132 16.18 -0.74 23.20
C LEU A 132 16.02 -1.11 24.68
N ALA A 133 17.12 -1.22 25.43
CA ALA A 133 17.08 -1.48 26.86
C ALA A 133 16.37 -0.34 27.61
N ALA A 134 16.74 0.92 27.34
CA ALA A 134 16.13 2.09 27.94
C ALA A 134 14.63 2.19 27.59
N PHE A 135 14.27 1.96 26.33
CA PHE A 135 12.88 1.91 25.89
C PHE A 135 12.10 0.81 26.61
N SER A 136 12.67 -0.39 26.74
CA SER A 136 12.03 -1.51 27.44
C SER A 136 11.79 -1.19 28.91
N VAL A 137 12.77 -0.56 29.59
CA VAL A 137 12.61 -0.08 30.96
C VAL A 137 11.51 0.98 31.02
N ALA A 138 11.52 1.99 30.15
CA ALA A 138 10.48 3.01 30.12
C ALA A 138 9.09 2.42 29.89
N ALA A 139 8.97 1.52 28.90
CA ALA A 139 7.72 0.84 28.55
C ALA A 139 7.19 0.00 29.71
N LEU A 140 8.05 -0.63 30.51
CA LEU A 140 7.61 -1.29 31.73
C LEU A 140 6.90 -0.30 32.67
N TYR A 141 7.40 0.93 32.82
CA TYR A 141 6.82 1.96 33.70
C TYR A 141 5.63 2.71 33.13
N THR A 142 5.52 2.85 31.81
CA THR A 142 4.47 3.67 31.18
C THR A 142 3.31 2.87 30.61
N THR A 143 3.46 1.58 30.35
CA THR A 143 2.40 0.76 29.73
C THR A 143 1.64 -0.11 30.74
N GLU A 144 0.35 -0.36 30.47
CA GLU A 144 -0.51 -1.22 31.31
C GLU A 144 0.04 -2.65 31.43
N ARG A 145 0.55 -3.23 30.33
CA ARG A 145 1.27 -4.52 30.33
C ARG A 145 2.51 -4.50 31.22
N GLY A 146 3.25 -3.40 31.24
CA GLY A 146 4.39 -3.22 32.13
C GLY A 146 4.01 -3.26 33.62
N SER A 147 2.82 -2.76 33.97
CA SER A 147 2.28 -2.83 35.34
C SER A 147 1.95 -4.27 35.78
N GLU A 148 1.51 -5.13 34.85
CA GLU A 148 1.20 -6.54 35.11
C GLU A 148 2.48 -7.35 35.29
N ILE A 149 3.48 -7.14 34.43
CA ILE A 149 4.79 -7.80 34.51
C ILE A 149 5.47 -7.49 35.85
N ARG A 150 5.42 -6.23 36.32
CA ARG A 150 5.93 -5.84 37.64
C ARG A 150 5.19 -6.54 38.79
N ARG A 151 3.86 -6.65 38.70
CA ARG A 151 3.05 -7.32 39.72
C ARG A 151 3.34 -8.82 39.78
N TRP A 152 3.55 -9.45 38.63
CA TRP A 152 3.98 -10.85 38.52
C TRP A 152 5.38 -11.07 39.13
N PHE A 153 6.35 -10.22 38.81
CA PHE A 153 7.69 -10.27 39.38
C PHE A 153 7.71 -10.09 40.91
N ARG A 154 6.88 -9.16 41.43
CA ARG A 154 6.73 -8.95 42.87
C ARG A 154 6.19 -10.19 43.58
N LYS A 155 5.17 -10.83 43.02
CA LYS A 155 4.61 -12.10 43.53
C LYS A 155 5.61 -13.26 43.49
N LEU A 156 6.53 -13.27 42.53
CA LEU A 156 7.61 -14.25 42.44
C LEU A 156 8.72 -13.99 43.47
N SER A 157 9.01 -12.72 43.75
CA SER A 157 9.99 -12.31 44.76
C SER A 157 9.50 -12.54 46.20
N GLU A 158 8.20 -12.37 46.48
CA GLU A 158 7.60 -12.68 47.79
C GLU A 158 7.47 -14.19 48.05
N LYS A 159 7.62 -15.04 47.03
CA LYS A 159 7.52 -16.50 47.14
C LYS A 159 8.85 -17.23 47.35
N ARG A 160 9.99 -16.53 47.42
CA ARG A 160 11.26 -17.14 47.82
C ARG A 160 11.51 -16.82 49.31
N PRO A 161 11.66 -17.84 50.18
CA PRO A 161 11.99 -17.65 51.60
C PRO A 161 13.39 -17.07 51.79
#